data_AF-A0A533BCI9-F1
#
_entry.id   AF-A0A533BCI9-F1
#
_cell.length_a   1.000
_cell.length_b   1.000
_cell.length_c   1.000
_cell.angle_alpha   90.00
_cell.angle_beta   90.00
_cell.angle_gamma   90.00
#
_symmetry.space_group_name_H-M   'P 1'
#
loop_
_entity.id
_entity.type
_entity.pdbx_description
1 polymer ?
#
loop_
_entity_poly.entity_id
_entity_poly.type
_entity_poly.pdbx_seq_one_letter_code
_entity_poly.pdbx_strand_id
1 'polypeptide(L)'
;MELVWRNEKLSRGKRLRGVCGAAALCISFTLAGVLFSASEAISGAITIAGNGPELRVVEQLTRAFEKSHLGAVVEIRWDPSFHPVAMVTSGEADFAVAGQADPNLVAIPIAWDGIAVVVDFTNPVKEVTSDQVAAMFSGRVTRWSALGGTDNQIELINRPSNQHIRGTFETVLGITGKIPASAQVRRSDQRAISSVAGNGSAVTYASLGVALDAVTYGVGVALLIIDGVEPAKQTVKDGRYRLRRPVMLLRKKESVPKAEAFATFALSKEGQDIVEEMFAPYSGPEK
;
A
#
# COMPACT_ATOMS: atom_id res chain seq x y z
N MET A 1 36.37 67.71 -15.58
CA MET A 1 35.32 68.73 -15.77
C MET A 1 34.83 69.13 -14.38
N GLU A 2 35.73 69.74 -13.61
CA GLU A 2 35.89 71.20 -13.43
C GLU A 2 34.72 71.86 -12.68
N LEU A 3 34.93 72.01 -11.37
CA LEU A 3 34.33 73.05 -10.55
C LEU A 3 35.47 74.03 -10.21
N VAL A 4 35.31 75.26 -10.69
CA VAL A 4 36.13 76.42 -10.34
C VAL A 4 35.81 76.82 -8.90
N TRP A 5 36.81 77.06 -8.05
CA TRP A 5 36.85 78.20 -7.12
C TRP A 5 38.30 78.56 -6.75
N ARG A 6 38.53 79.87 -6.61
CA ARG A 6 39.79 80.57 -6.39
C ARG A 6 40.04 80.74 -4.87
N ASN A 7 41.31 80.62 -4.46
CA ASN A 7 42.06 81.15 -3.29
C ASN A 7 41.26 81.89 -2.17
N GLU A 8 41.56 81.83 -0.87
CA GLU A 8 42.85 81.80 -0.16
C GLU A 8 42.65 81.69 1.39
N LYS A 9 43.71 81.31 2.11
CA LYS A 9 44.10 81.64 3.51
C LYS A 9 43.50 80.94 4.76
N LEU A 10 44.38 80.14 5.38
CA LEU A 10 44.92 80.21 6.76
C LEU A 10 43.95 80.48 7.95
N SER A 11 43.86 79.53 8.89
CA SER A 11 44.65 79.53 10.15
C SER A 11 44.10 78.54 11.20
N ARG A 12 44.98 78.18 12.14
CA ARG A 12 44.84 77.18 13.22
C ARG A 12 43.91 77.66 14.35
N GLY A 13 43.26 76.74 15.08
CA GLY A 13 42.79 77.06 16.43
C GLY A 13 41.96 76.03 17.20
N LYS A 14 42.65 75.23 18.03
CA LYS A 14 42.30 74.80 19.41
C LYS A 14 41.14 73.81 19.68
N ARG A 15 41.55 72.77 20.41
CA ARG A 15 40.77 71.82 21.22
C ARG A 15 39.85 72.52 22.22
N LEU A 16 38.68 71.95 22.50
CA LEU A 16 38.12 71.91 23.85
C LEU A 16 37.31 70.63 24.08
N ARG A 17 37.55 70.04 25.25
CA ARG A 17 36.89 68.85 25.81
C ARG A 17 35.48 69.22 26.29
N GLY A 18 34.52 68.34 26.04
CA GLY A 18 33.20 68.33 26.69
C GLY A 18 32.78 66.88 26.91
N VAL A 19 32.60 66.53 28.18
CA VAL A 19 32.29 65.19 28.70
C VAL A 19 30.80 65.09 29.03
N CYS A 20 30.25 63.89 28.91
CA CYS A 20 28.99 63.37 29.47
C CYS A 20 27.64 63.82 28.87
N GLY A 21 26.83 62.82 28.52
CA GLY A 21 25.42 62.95 28.18
C GLY A 21 24.89 61.66 27.55
N ALA A 22 24.64 60.65 28.39
CA ALA A 22 24.14 59.34 27.99
C ALA A 22 22.69 59.39 27.46
N ALA A 23 22.46 58.76 26.31
CA ALA A 23 21.19 58.11 25.93
C ALA A 23 21.41 57.29 24.64
N ALA A 24 22.17 56.20 24.73
CA ALA A 24 22.17 55.18 23.69
C ALA A 24 20.87 54.37 23.84
N LEU A 25 19.88 54.69 23.01
CA LEU A 25 18.70 53.84 22.82
C LEU A 25 19.17 52.58 22.07
N CYS A 26 19.63 51.58 22.82
CA CYS A 26 19.84 50.23 22.31
C CYS A 26 18.46 49.67 21.92
N ILE A 27 18.10 49.81 20.65
CA ILE A 27 17.04 49.01 20.05
C ILE A 27 17.59 47.59 19.98
N SER A 28 17.34 46.82 21.04
CA SER A 28 17.54 45.39 21.06
C SER A 28 16.60 44.78 20.02
N PHE A 29 17.09 44.64 18.80
CA PHE A 29 16.54 43.72 17.83
C PHE A 29 16.83 42.31 18.36
N THR A 30 15.97 41.81 19.23
CA THR A 30 15.88 40.37 19.50
C THR A 30 15.48 39.70 18.21
N LEU A 31 16.48 39.30 17.45
CA LEU A 31 16.36 38.33 16.37
C LEU A 31 15.86 37.04 17.04
N ALA A 32 14.54 36.89 17.14
CA ALA A 32 13.92 35.61 17.41
C ALA A 32 14.29 34.70 16.23
N GLY A 33 15.43 34.04 16.36
CA GLY A 33 15.82 32.95 15.49
C GLY A 33 14.75 31.88 15.61
N VAL A 34 13.82 31.89 14.66
CA VAL A 34 12.99 30.71 14.38
C VAL A 34 14.00 29.66 13.95
N LEU A 35 14.32 28.76 14.88
CA LEU A 35 15.02 27.51 14.59
C LEU A 35 14.11 26.73 13.65
N PHE A 36 14.25 26.97 12.36
CA PHE A 36 13.82 26.04 11.34
C PHE A 36 14.69 24.81 11.60
N SER A 37 14.15 23.82 12.30
CA SER A 37 14.76 22.50 12.35
C SER A 37 14.83 22.04 10.91
N ALA A 38 16.01 22.10 10.31
CA ALA A 38 16.25 21.49 9.03
C ALA A 38 16.01 19.99 9.24
N SER A 39 14.84 19.53 8.81
CA SER A 39 14.59 18.11 8.62
C SER A 39 15.76 17.60 7.77
N GLU A 40 16.51 16.63 8.30
CA GLU A 40 17.65 16.04 7.64
C GLU A 40 17.18 15.57 6.25
N ALA A 41 17.64 16.25 5.19
CA ALA A 41 17.14 16.01 3.86
C ALA A 41 17.45 14.55 3.47
N ILE A 42 16.41 13.75 3.34
CA ILE A 42 16.44 12.35 2.96
C ILE A 42 16.97 12.27 1.50
N SER A 43 18.30 12.29 1.30
CA SER A 43 18.91 12.47 -0.03
C SER A 43 19.14 11.15 -0.79
N GLY A 44 18.18 10.70 -1.62
CA GLY A 44 18.27 9.47 -2.44
C GLY A 44 16.94 8.69 -2.51
N ALA A 45 16.74 7.95 -3.61
CA ALA A 45 15.47 7.29 -3.93
C ALA A 45 15.21 6.02 -3.10
N ILE A 46 13.95 5.81 -2.72
CA ILE A 46 13.43 4.55 -2.14
C ILE A 46 12.75 3.78 -3.27
N THR A 47 13.13 2.53 -3.52
CA THR A 47 12.49 1.70 -4.54
C THR A 47 11.50 0.71 -3.91
N ILE A 48 10.23 0.78 -4.31
CA ILE A 48 9.17 -0.14 -3.87
C ILE A 48 8.75 -1.04 -5.03
N ALA A 49 8.90 -2.35 -4.86
CA ALA A 49 8.52 -3.35 -5.83
C ALA A 49 7.18 -4.03 -5.46
N GLY A 50 6.33 -4.27 -6.46
CA GLY A 50 5.05 -4.93 -6.29
C GLY A 50 4.52 -5.58 -7.58
N ASN A 51 3.49 -6.41 -7.46
CA ASN A 51 2.91 -7.14 -8.60
C ASN A 51 1.40 -7.39 -8.48
N GLY A 52 0.72 -6.72 -7.54
CA GLY A 52 -0.66 -6.98 -7.16
C GLY A 52 -1.57 -5.75 -7.19
N PRO A 53 -2.80 -5.87 -6.64
CA PRO A 53 -3.80 -4.80 -6.62
C PRO A 53 -3.43 -3.62 -5.69
N GLU A 54 -2.36 -3.76 -4.91
CA GLU A 54 -1.91 -2.76 -3.94
C GLU A 54 -1.29 -1.52 -4.60
N LEU A 55 -1.10 -1.50 -5.93
CA LEU A 55 -0.45 -0.38 -6.65
C LEU A 55 -1.07 0.98 -6.30
N ARG A 56 -2.41 1.09 -6.36
CA ARG A 56 -3.09 2.37 -6.12
C ARG A 56 -2.85 2.89 -4.70
N VAL A 57 -2.82 2.02 -3.67
CA VAL A 57 -2.56 2.48 -2.29
C VAL A 57 -1.11 2.89 -2.13
N VAL A 58 -0.18 2.16 -2.76
CA VAL A 58 1.26 2.47 -2.71
C VAL A 58 1.55 3.80 -3.41
N GLU A 59 0.90 4.07 -4.54
CA GLU A 59 0.99 5.36 -5.23
C GLU A 59 0.46 6.52 -4.38
N GLN A 60 -0.66 6.33 -3.68
CA GLN A 60 -1.22 7.36 -2.79
C GLN A 60 -0.32 7.60 -1.57
N LEU A 61 0.16 6.54 -0.94
CA LEU A 61 1.13 6.62 0.17
C LEU A 61 2.41 7.32 -0.27
N THR A 62 2.94 6.97 -1.44
CA THR A 62 4.11 7.61 -2.03
C THR A 62 3.92 9.11 -2.21
N ARG A 63 2.84 9.54 -2.87
CA ARG A 63 2.55 10.96 -3.08
C ARG A 63 2.43 11.73 -1.77
N ALA A 64 1.77 11.16 -0.76
CA ALA A 64 1.61 11.81 0.54
C ALA A 64 2.92 11.86 1.34
N PHE A 65 3.75 10.82 1.24
CA PHE A 65 5.07 10.77 1.85
C PHE A 65 6.00 11.84 1.26
N GLU A 66 6.12 11.91 -0.07
CA GLU A 66 6.99 12.89 -0.75
C GLU A 66 6.54 14.34 -0.47
N LYS A 67 5.23 14.57 -0.32
CA LYS A 67 4.68 15.88 0.05
C LYS A 67 5.06 16.29 1.47
N SER A 68 5.15 15.34 2.41
CA SER A 68 5.47 15.60 3.82
C SER A 68 6.97 15.52 4.13
N HIS A 69 7.78 14.91 3.25
CA HIS A 69 9.22 14.70 3.43
C HIS A 69 10.00 15.30 2.27
N LEU A 70 10.24 16.62 2.33
CA LEU A 70 10.95 17.35 1.27
C LEU A 70 12.31 16.72 0.97
N GLY A 71 12.54 16.40 -0.32
CA GLY A 71 13.78 15.78 -0.81
C GLY A 71 13.74 14.25 -0.88
N ALA A 72 12.73 13.60 -0.29
CA ALA A 72 12.49 12.18 -0.52
C ALA A 72 11.96 11.95 -1.94
N VAL A 73 12.42 10.87 -2.57
CA VAL A 73 11.93 10.37 -3.86
C VAL A 73 11.60 8.90 -3.68
N VAL A 74 10.44 8.47 -4.16
CA VAL A 74 10.04 7.06 -4.12
C VAL A 74 9.76 6.58 -5.55
N GLU A 75 10.52 5.58 -5.97
CA GLU A 75 10.37 4.91 -7.25
C GLU A 75 9.52 3.65 -7.10
N ILE A 76 8.42 3.59 -7.83
CA ILE A 76 7.53 2.42 -7.84
C ILE A 76 7.87 1.53 -9.03
N ARG A 77 8.28 0.29 -8.75
CA ARG A 77 8.52 -0.77 -9.76
C ARG A 77 7.39 -1.79 -9.69
N TRP A 78 6.43 -1.69 -10.60
CA TRP A 78 5.23 -2.53 -10.59
C TRP A 78 5.04 -3.28 -11.90
N ASP A 79 5.08 -4.60 -11.86
CA ASP A 79 4.74 -5.45 -13.01
C ASP A 79 4.19 -6.80 -12.52
N PRO A 80 3.10 -7.34 -13.11
CA PRO A 80 2.54 -8.63 -12.72
C PRO A 80 3.50 -9.83 -12.82
N SER A 81 4.57 -9.73 -13.60
CA SER A 81 5.62 -10.75 -13.75
C SER A 81 6.74 -10.65 -12.72
N PHE A 82 6.83 -9.55 -11.96
CA PHE A 82 7.87 -9.38 -10.96
C PHE A 82 7.73 -10.36 -9.79
N HIS A 83 8.86 -10.58 -9.13
CA HIS A 83 9.00 -11.33 -7.89
C HIS A 83 9.54 -10.37 -6.81
N PRO A 84 8.70 -9.56 -6.16
CA PRO A 84 9.15 -8.45 -5.30
C PRO A 84 10.11 -8.87 -4.18
N VAL A 85 9.84 -9.99 -3.51
CA VAL A 85 10.70 -10.53 -2.44
C VAL A 85 12.11 -10.84 -2.95
N ALA A 86 12.22 -11.38 -4.16
CA ALA A 86 13.51 -11.65 -4.79
C ALA A 86 14.25 -10.36 -5.14
N MET A 87 13.54 -9.32 -5.60
CA MET A 87 14.12 -8.01 -5.90
C MET A 87 14.69 -7.32 -4.64
N VAL A 88 14.01 -7.45 -3.49
CA VAL A 88 14.57 -6.97 -2.21
C VAL A 88 15.82 -7.76 -1.83
N THR A 89 15.76 -9.09 -1.99
CA THR A 89 16.89 -9.97 -1.66
C THR A 89 18.11 -9.67 -2.53
N SER A 90 17.94 -9.42 -3.84
CA SER A 90 19.01 -9.03 -4.77
C SER A 90 19.49 -7.59 -4.60
N GLY A 91 18.73 -6.74 -3.91
CA GLY A 91 19.04 -5.31 -3.72
C GLY A 91 18.55 -4.41 -4.86
N GLU A 92 17.69 -4.91 -5.74
CA GLU A 92 17.03 -4.13 -6.79
C GLU A 92 15.85 -3.28 -6.30
N ALA A 93 15.38 -3.53 -5.08
CA ALA A 93 14.34 -2.76 -4.40
C ALA A 93 14.62 -2.68 -2.88
N ASP A 94 14.18 -1.59 -2.24
CA ASP A 94 14.22 -1.44 -0.79
C ASP A 94 13.06 -2.14 -0.11
N PHE A 95 11.89 -2.09 -0.76
CA PHE A 95 10.66 -2.72 -0.28
C PHE A 95 10.05 -3.67 -1.30
N ALA A 96 9.49 -4.76 -0.79
CA ALA A 96 8.58 -5.63 -1.50
C ALA A 96 7.20 -5.49 -0.87
N VAL A 97 6.18 -5.28 -1.69
CA VAL A 97 4.79 -5.40 -1.25
C VAL A 97 4.39 -6.87 -1.36
N ALA A 98 4.04 -7.47 -0.22
CA ALA A 98 3.78 -8.90 -0.13
C ALA A 98 2.59 -9.24 0.79
N GLY A 99 1.99 -10.41 0.53
CA GLY A 99 0.90 -10.98 1.33
C GLY A 99 1.33 -12.00 2.39
N GLN A 100 2.63 -12.33 2.45
CA GLN A 100 3.23 -13.30 3.37
C GLN A 100 4.58 -12.78 3.85
N ALA A 101 4.95 -13.09 5.10
CA ALA A 101 6.25 -12.74 5.64
C ALA A 101 7.33 -13.63 5.02
N ASP A 102 8.55 -13.09 4.91
CA ASP A 102 9.75 -13.86 4.59
C ASP A 102 10.63 -13.95 5.85
N PRO A 103 11.12 -15.13 6.24
CA PRO A 103 11.90 -15.30 7.47
C PRO A 103 13.23 -14.52 7.48
N ASN A 104 13.73 -14.13 6.31
CA ASN A 104 14.99 -13.39 6.16
C ASN A 104 14.78 -11.88 6.06
N LEU A 105 13.54 -11.41 5.94
CA LEU A 105 13.19 -10.00 5.81
C LEU A 105 12.43 -9.51 7.04
N VAL A 106 12.50 -8.20 7.27
CA VAL A 106 11.62 -7.52 8.23
C VAL A 106 10.27 -7.35 7.55
N ALA A 107 9.22 -7.90 8.15
CA ALA A 107 7.85 -7.75 7.68
C ALA A 107 7.13 -6.64 8.47
N ILE A 108 6.58 -5.67 7.76
CA ILE A 108 5.87 -4.53 8.33
C ILE A 108 4.43 -4.55 7.78
N PRO A 109 3.46 -5.11 8.52
CA PRO A 109 2.05 -5.09 8.11
C PRO A 109 1.51 -3.67 8.12
N ILE A 110 0.92 -3.24 7.00
CA ILE A 110 0.35 -1.91 6.83
C ILE A 110 -1.18 -1.95 6.63
N ALA A 111 -1.73 -3.09 6.25
CA ALA A 111 -3.17 -3.27 6.07
C ALA A 111 -3.60 -4.75 6.17
N TRP A 112 -4.91 -4.98 6.15
CA TRP A 112 -5.56 -6.26 5.88
C TRP A 112 -6.36 -6.18 4.57
N ASP A 113 -6.20 -7.19 3.72
CA ASP A 113 -6.97 -7.38 2.49
C ASP A 113 -7.82 -8.65 2.61
N GLY A 114 -9.12 -8.53 2.37
CA GLY A 114 -9.99 -9.70 2.23
C GLY A 114 -9.73 -10.38 0.89
N ILE A 115 -9.93 -11.69 0.81
CA ILE A 115 -9.90 -12.41 -0.47
C ILE A 115 -11.33 -12.84 -0.76
N ALA A 116 -11.99 -12.16 -1.68
CA ALA A 116 -13.36 -12.47 -2.07
C ALA A 116 -13.39 -13.68 -3.00
N VAL A 117 -14.37 -14.57 -2.81
CA VAL A 117 -14.73 -15.59 -3.79
C VAL A 117 -15.82 -15.01 -4.68
N VAL A 118 -15.54 -14.92 -5.97
CA VAL A 118 -16.35 -14.21 -6.96
C VAL A 118 -16.98 -15.20 -7.93
N VAL A 119 -18.29 -15.07 -8.11
CA VAL A 119 -19.10 -15.87 -9.03
C VAL A 119 -19.90 -14.95 -9.95
N ASP A 120 -20.47 -15.50 -11.03
CA ASP A 120 -21.41 -14.75 -11.85
C ASP A 120 -22.64 -14.35 -11.03
N PHE A 121 -23.21 -13.16 -11.29
CA PHE A 121 -24.33 -12.65 -10.50
C PHE A 121 -25.58 -13.55 -10.56
N THR A 122 -25.74 -14.32 -11.64
CA THR A 122 -26.85 -15.28 -11.83
C THR A 122 -26.63 -16.60 -11.11
N ASN A 123 -25.44 -16.86 -10.55
CA ASN A 123 -25.18 -18.08 -9.80
C ASN A 123 -26.10 -18.16 -8.57
N PRO A 124 -26.89 -19.23 -8.40
CA PRO A 124 -27.84 -19.36 -7.30
C PRO A 124 -27.16 -19.58 -5.94
N VAL A 125 -25.92 -20.07 -5.90
CA VAL A 125 -25.17 -20.25 -4.65
C VAL A 125 -24.77 -18.87 -4.11
N LYS A 126 -25.19 -18.56 -2.88
CA LYS A 126 -24.90 -17.27 -2.21
C LYS A 126 -23.96 -17.41 -1.03
N GLU A 127 -23.90 -18.59 -0.43
CA GLU A 127 -23.11 -18.87 0.76
C GLU A 127 -22.42 -20.22 0.61
N VAL A 128 -21.18 -20.27 1.09
CA VAL A 128 -20.36 -21.48 1.17
C VAL A 128 -19.54 -21.47 2.47
N THR A 129 -19.09 -22.63 2.91
CA THR A 129 -18.08 -22.72 3.97
C THR A 129 -16.67 -22.62 3.39
N SER A 130 -15.68 -22.27 4.21
CA SER A 130 -14.26 -22.31 3.83
C SER A 130 -13.85 -23.71 3.32
N ASP A 131 -14.40 -24.77 3.90
CA ASP A 131 -14.17 -26.15 3.44
C ASP A 131 -14.73 -26.41 2.03
N GLN A 132 -15.88 -25.83 1.71
CA GLN A 132 -16.46 -25.91 0.37
C GLN A 132 -15.62 -25.10 -0.64
N VAL A 133 -15.12 -23.92 -0.26
CA VAL A 133 -14.17 -23.16 -1.10
C VAL A 133 -12.91 -23.99 -1.34
N ALA A 134 -12.32 -24.57 -0.29
CA ALA A 134 -11.18 -25.46 -0.41
C ALA A 134 -11.49 -26.67 -1.32
N ALA A 135 -12.68 -27.26 -1.22
CA ALA A 135 -13.10 -28.39 -2.03
C ALA A 135 -13.27 -28.02 -3.52
N MET A 136 -13.85 -26.86 -3.82
CA MET A 136 -13.95 -26.33 -5.20
C MET A 136 -12.55 -26.12 -5.79
N PHE A 137 -11.72 -25.34 -5.11
CA PHE A 137 -10.42 -24.95 -5.67
C PHE A 137 -9.38 -26.06 -5.65
N SER A 138 -9.55 -27.12 -4.86
CA SER A 138 -8.74 -28.36 -4.96
C SER A 138 -9.27 -29.35 -6.00
N GLY A 139 -10.41 -29.07 -6.64
CA GLY A 139 -11.04 -29.96 -7.61
C GLY A 139 -11.73 -31.18 -6.99
N ARG A 140 -11.90 -31.24 -5.67
CA ARG A 140 -12.69 -32.29 -4.99
C ARG A 140 -14.18 -32.13 -5.26
N VAL A 141 -14.64 -30.89 -5.38
CA VAL A 141 -15.99 -30.53 -5.85
C VAL A 141 -15.83 -29.90 -7.23
N THR A 142 -16.47 -30.50 -8.23
CA THR A 142 -16.34 -30.10 -9.65
C THR A 142 -17.64 -29.64 -10.26
N ARG A 143 -18.75 -29.66 -9.50
CA ARG A 143 -20.09 -29.26 -9.97
C ARG A 143 -20.80 -28.39 -8.95
N TRP A 144 -21.54 -27.40 -9.44
CA TRP A 144 -22.32 -26.48 -8.61
C TRP A 144 -23.49 -27.18 -7.89
N SER A 145 -24.04 -28.24 -8.46
CA SER A 145 -25.11 -29.04 -7.84
C SER A 145 -24.72 -29.63 -6.48
N ALA A 146 -23.43 -29.91 -6.25
CA ALA A 146 -22.92 -30.35 -4.93
C ALA A 146 -22.97 -29.25 -3.85
N LEU A 147 -23.19 -28.00 -4.25
CA LEU A 147 -23.28 -26.81 -3.40
C LEU A 147 -24.69 -26.19 -3.43
N GLY A 148 -25.69 -26.91 -3.93
CA GLY A 148 -27.06 -26.42 -4.07
C GLY A 148 -27.28 -25.50 -5.27
N GLY A 149 -26.34 -25.45 -6.21
CA GLY A 149 -26.45 -24.68 -7.44
C GLY A 149 -27.03 -25.43 -8.63
N THR A 150 -26.87 -24.87 -9.84
CA THR A 150 -27.26 -25.52 -11.09
C THR A 150 -26.40 -26.73 -11.37
N ASP A 151 -26.89 -27.67 -12.19
CA ASP A 151 -26.09 -28.85 -12.58
C ASP A 151 -25.09 -28.53 -13.70
N ASN A 152 -24.17 -27.62 -13.41
CA ASN A 152 -23.08 -27.22 -14.29
C ASN A 152 -21.72 -27.56 -13.67
N GLN A 153 -20.72 -27.78 -14.53
CA GLN A 153 -19.34 -27.95 -14.10
C GLN A 153 -18.80 -26.63 -13.53
N ILE A 154 -17.95 -26.70 -12.50
CA ILE A 154 -17.23 -25.55 -11.96
C ILE A 154 -16.01 -25.27 -12.83
N GLU A 155 -15.92 -24.06 -13.35
CA GLU A 155 -14.76 -23.56 -14.08
C GLU A 155 -13.90 -22.70 -13.13
N LEU A 156 -12.72 -23.20 -12.78
CA LEU A 156 -11.81 -22.49 -11.90
C LEU A 156 -11.00 -21.46 -12.68
N ILE A 157 -11.07 -20.19 -12.25
CA ILE A 157 -10.18 -19.13 -12.69
C ILE A 157 -9.16 -18.85 -11.57
N ASN A 158 -7.94 -19.34 -11.78
CA ASN A 158 -6.81 -19.26 -10.87
C ASN A 158 -5.84 -18.10 -11.22
N ARG A 159 -4.83 -17.90 -10.38
CA ARG A 159 -3.77 -16.90 -10.52
C ARG A 159 -2.38 -17.51 -10.74
N PRO A 160 -1.44 -16.76 -11.34
CA PRO A 160 -0.05 -17.17 -11.41
C PRO A 160 0.53 -17.48 -10.02
N SER A 161 1.47 -18.42 -9.94
CA SER A 161 2.11 -18.81 -8.67
C SER A 161 2.96 -17.70 -8.04
N ASN A 162 3.42 -16.72 -8.82
CA ASN A 162 4.16 -15.57 -8.31
C ASN A 162 3.26 -14.48 -7.68
N GLN A 163 1.94 -14.65 -7.68
CA GLN A 163 1.03 -13.69 -7.07
C GLN A 163 0.69 -14.04 -5.63
N HIS A 164 0.95 -13.08 -4.75
CA HIS A 164 0.78 -13.22 -3.31
C HIS A 164 -0.64 -13.66 -2.90
N ILE A 165 -1.66 -13.19 -3.62
CA ILE A 165 -3.05 -13.56 -3.32
C ILE A 165 -3.28 -15.07 -3.48
N ARG A 166 -2.65 -15.73 -4.47
CA ARG A 166 -2.73 -17.19 -4.62
C ARG A 166 -2.08 -17.90 -3.45
N GLY A 167 -0.85 -17.52 -3.13
CA GLY A 167 -0.11 -18.14 -2.03
C GLY A 167 -0.92 -18.08 -0.74
N THR A 168 -1.47 -16.92 -0.39
CA THR A 168 -2.26 -16.79 0.85
C THR A 168 -3.61 -17.50 0.76
N PHE A 169 -4.31 -17.43 -0.37
CA PHE A 169 -5.56 -18.17 -0.59
C PHE A 169 -5.36 -19.69 -0.39
N GLU A 170 -4.32 -20.24 -1.00
CA GLU A 170 -4.00 -21.66 -0.86
C GLU A 170 -3.62 -22.04 0.59
N THR A 171 -2.79 -21.23 1.25
CA THR A 171 -2.36 -21.47 2.64
C THR A 171 -3.52 -21.40 3.62
N VAL A 172 -4.37 -20.37 3.56
CA VAL A 172 -5.50 -20.18 4.47
C VAL A 172 -6.51 -21.33 4.34
N LEU A 173 -6.69 -21.87 3.13
CA LEU A 173 -7.60 -22.97 2.85
C LEU A 173 -6.97 -24.37 2.99
N GLY A 174 -5.67 -24.49 3.28
CA GLY A 174 -4.98 -25.78 3.38
C GLY A 174 -4.87 -26.53 2.04
N ILE A 175 -4.84 -25.81 0.93
CA ILE A 175 -4.82 -26.34 -0.45
C ILE A 175 -3.56 -25.97 -1.24
N THR A 176 -2.45 -25.63 -0.56
CA THR A 176 -1.15 -25.36 -1.18
C THR A 176 -0.78 -26.40 -2.23
N GLY A 177 -0.59 -25.95 -3.47
CA GLY A 177 -0.24 -26.79 -4.61
C GLY A 177 -1.34 -27.75 -5.10
N LYS A 178 -2.57 -27.66 -4.58
CA LYS A 178 -3.69 -28.56 -4.94
C LYS A 178 -4.63 -28.00 -6.00
N ILE A 179 -4.46 -26.74 -6.42
CA ILE A 179 -5.31 -26.19 -7.49
C ILE A 179 -5.03 -26.94 -8.80
N PRO A 180 -6.05 -27.53 -9.47
CA PRO A 180 -5.85 -28.30 -10.69
C PRO A 180 -5.11 -27.52 -11.78
N ALA A 181 -4.19 -28.20 -12.47
CA ALA A 181 -3.45 -27.61 -13.60
C ALA A 181 -4.36 -27.18 -14.77
N SER A 182 -5.58 -27.72 -14.84
CA SER A 182 -6.61 -27.35 -15.82
C SER A 182 -7.30 -26.01 -15.51
N ALA A 183 -7.10 -25.43 -14.32
CA ALA A 183 -7.69 -24.13 -13.98
C ALA A 183 -7.13 -23.03 -14.89
N GLN A 184 -8.01 -22.17 -15.42
CA GLN A 184 -7.60 -21.06 -16.27
C GLN A 184 -6.80 -20.05 -15.46
N VAL A 185 -5.67 -19.56 -15.97
CA VAL A 185 -4.83 -18.60 -15.24
C VAL A 185 -5.03 -17.18 -15.76
N ARG A 186 -5.41 -16.25 -14.87
CA ARG A 186 -5.52 -14.81 -15.17
C ARG A 186 -4.55 -14.00 -14.32
N ARG A 187 -3.85 -13.04 -14.93
CA ARG A 187 -2.76 -12.28 -14.30
C ARG A 187 -3.21 -11.08 -13.47
N SER A 188 -4.47 -10.67 -13.50
CA SER A 188 -4.96 -9.54 -12.70
C SER A 188 -6.36 -9.80 -12.15
N ASP A 189 -6.71 -9.12 -11.05
CA ASP A 189 -8.00 -9.23 -10.39
C ASP A 189 -9.13 -8.85 -11.34
N GLN A 190 -8.93 -7.78 -12.10
CA GLN A 190 -9.89 -7.32 -13.10
C GLN A 190 -10.12 -8.38 -14.20
N ARG A 191 -9.06 -9.03 -14.69
CA ARG A 191 -9.19 -10.07 -15.73
C ARG A 191 -9.79 -11.37 -15.20
N ALA A 192 -9.51 -11.69 -13.93
CA ALA A 192 -10.10 -12.84 -13.25
C ALA A 192 -11.61 -12.62 -13.08
N ILE A 193 -12.01 -11.48 -12.51
CA ILE A 193 -13.41 -11.07 -12.33
C ILE A 193 -14.13 -10.98 -13.67
N SER A 194 -13.53 -10.36 -14.69
CA SER A 194 -14.16 -10.26 -16.02
C SER A 194 -14.33 -11.60 -16.73
N SER A 195 -13.56 -12.63 -16.36
CA SER A 195 -13.75 -13.99 -16.91
C SER A 195 -14.94 -14.71 -16.27
N VAL A 196 -15.41 -14.23 -15.12
CA VAL A 196 -16.57 -14.77 -14.40
C VAL A 196 -17.86 -14.10 -14.84
N ALA A 197 -17.83 -12.80 -15.15
CA ALA A 197 -19.01 -12.07 -15.62
C ALA A 197 -19.60 -12.69 -16.91
N GLY A 198 -20.86 -13.09 -16.87
CA GLY A 198 -21.56 -13.78 -17.95
C GLY A 198 -21.25 -15.28 -18.04
N ASN A 199 -20.47 -15.83 -17.12
CA ASN A 199 -20.13 -17.26 -17.06
C ASN A 199 -20.62 -17.88 -15.75
N GLY A 200 -21.86 -18.40 -15.77
CA GLY A 200 -22.50 -19.05 -14.62
C GLY A 200 -21.77 -20.29 -14.08
N SER A 201 -20.80 -20.84 -14.82
CA SER A 201 -19.97 -21.97 -14.40
C SER A 201 -18.72 -21.52 -13.64
N ALA A 202 -18.26 -20.28 -13.85
CA ALA A 202 -16.95 -19.84 -13.37
C ALA A 202 -16.96 -19.35 -11.92
N VAL A 203 -15.83 -19.60 -11.25
CA VAL A 203 -15.52 -19.05 -9.94
C VAL A 203 -14.06 -18.59 -9.92
N THR A 204 -13.82 -17.46 -9.27
CA THR A 204 -12.48 -16.94 -9.05
C THR A 204 -12.31 -16.40 -7.64
N TYR A 205 -11.10 -15.96 -7.32
CA TYR A 205 -10.80 -15.20 -6.12
C TYR A 205 -9.99 -13.94 -6.47
N ALA A 206 -10.23 -12.85 -5.73
CA ALA A 206 -9.63 -11.54 -5.98
C ALA A 206 -9.50 -10.75 -4.67
N SER A 207 -8.71 -9.66 -4.66
CA SER A 207 -8.74 -8.73 -3.54
C SER A 207 -10.16 -8.21 -3.34
N LEU A 208 -10.58 -8.14 -2.08
CA LEU A 208 -11.92 -7.74 -1.72
C LEU A 208 -12.23 -6.31 -2.19
N GLY A 209 -11.27 -5.39 -2.09
CA GLY A 209 -11.45 -4.02 -2.57
C GLY A 209 -11.78 -3.99 -4.06
N VAL A 210 -11.03 -4.73 -4.88
CA VAL A 210 -11.26 -4.81 -6.34
C VAL A 210 -12.59 -5.49 -6.66
N ALA A 211 -12.97 -6.52 -5.90
CA ALA A 211 -14.21 -7.23 -6.09
C ALA A 211 -15.44 -6.39 -5.71
N LEU A 212 -15.37 -5.63 -4.61
CA LEU A 212 -16.40 -4.68 -4.20
C LEU A 212 -16.54 -3.53 -5.21
N ASP A 213 -15.44 -3.00 -5.73
CA ASP A 213 -15.45 -2.01 -6.80
C ASP A 213 -16.15 -2.56 -8.05
N ALA A 214 -15.84 -3.80 -8.45
CA ALA A 214 -16.49 -4.44 -9.61
C ALA A 214 -18.01 -4.54 -9.43
N VAL A 215 -18.50 -4.95 -8.25
CA VAL A 215 -19.93 -4.98 -7.93
C VAL A 215 -20.52 -3.56 -7.96
N THR A 216 -19.84 -2.59 -7.35
CA THR A 216 -20.28 -1.19 -7.26
C THR A 216 -20.41 -0.54 -8.64
N TYR A 217 -19.48 -0.86 -9.55
CA TYR A 217 -19.48 -0.35 -10.92
C TYR A 217 -20.33 -1.19 -11.90
N GLY A 218 -21.13 -2.14 -11.39
CA GLY A 218 -22.11 -2.87 -12.19
C GLY A 218 -21.54 -3.98 -13.07
N VAL A 219 -20.35 -4.49 -12.76
CA VAL A 219 -19.88 -5.75 -13.35
C VAL A 219 -20.81 -6.86 -12.88
N GLY A 220 -21.28 -7.71 -13.80
CA GLY A 220 -22.23 -8.80 -13.53
C GLY A 220 -21.63 -9.96 -12.72
N VAL A 221 -21.19 -9.68 -11.50
CA VAL A 221 -20.62 -10.65 -10.56
C VAL A 221 -21.24 -10.48 -9.17
N ALA A 222 -21.14 -11.52 -8.36
CA ALA A 222 -21.50 -11.51 -6.95
C ALA A 222 -20.37 -12.10 -6.10
N LEU A 223 -20.33 -11.71 -4.82
CA LEU A 223 -19.37 -12.23 -3.85
C LEU A 223 -20.07 -13.26 -2.97
N LEU A 224 -19.44 -14.42 -2.75
CA LEU A 224 -20.00 -15.43 -1.85
C LEU A 224 -19.80 -15.02 -0.38
N ILE A 225 -20.84 -15.24 0.41
CA ILE A 225 -20.75 -15.27 1.88
C ILE A 225 -19.93 -16.51 2.25
N ILE A 226 -18.96 -16.34 3.16
CA ILE A 226 -18.09 -17.42 3.61
C ILE A 226 -18.26 -17.63 5.10
N ASP A 227 -18.60 -18.86 5.51
CA ASP A 227 -18.83 -19.23 6.92
C ASP A 227 -19.87 -18.33 7.62
N GLY A 228 -20.94 -17.96 6.91
CA GLY A 228 -21.96 -17.03 7.40
C GLY A 228 -21.50 -15.57 7.53
N VAL A 229 -20.31 -15.21 7.04
CA VAL A 229 -19.75 -13.85 7.11
C VAL A 229 -19.72 -13.20 5.73
N GLU A 230 -20.36 -12.04 5.63
CA GLU A 230 -20.34 -11.23 4.41
C GLU A 230 -18.93 -10.68 4.13
N PRO A 231 -18.44 -10.75 2.88
CA PRO A 231 -17.18 -10.13 2.48
C PRO A 231 -17.29 -8.61 2.47
N ALA A 232 -16.79 -7.94 3.51
CA ALA A 232 -16.81 -6.49 3.63
C ALA A 232 -15.55 -5.96 4.33
N LYS A 233 -15.19 -4.70 4.08
CA LYS A 233 -14.05 -4.05 4.76
C LYS A 233 -14.15 -4.17 6.29
N GLN A 234 -15.36 -3.99 6.83
CA GLN A 234 -15.59 -4.07 8.28
C GLN A 234 -15.36 -5.47 8.84
N THR A 235 -15.83 -6.53 8.15
CA THR A 235 -15.66 -7.91 8.59
C THR A 235 -14.21 -8.40 8.43
N VAL A 236 -13.46 -7.83 7.49
CA VAL A 236 -12.00 -8.03 7.40
C VAL A 236 -11.28 -7.32 8.54
N LYS A 237 -11.66 -6.08 8.84
CA LYS A 237 -11.05 -5.24 9.89
C LYS A 237 -11.20 -5.85 11.29
N ASP A 238 -12.37 -6.40 11.60
CA ASP A 238 -12.65 -7.02 12.92
C ASP A 238 -12.35 -8.53 12.98
N GLY A 239 -11.84 -9.12 11.89
CA GLY A 239 -11.36 -10.50 11.84
C GLY A 239 -12.42 -11.58 11.76
N ARG A 240 -13.71 -11.21 11.66
CA ARG A 240 -14.77 -12.19 11.40
C ARG A 240 -14.62 -12.85 10.03
N TYR A 241 -14.21 -12.10 9.00
CA TYR A 241 -13.94 -12.66 7.67
C TYR A 241 -12.51 -13.23 7.62
N ARG A 242 -12.40 -14.55 7.83
CA ARG A 242 -11.11 -15.24 8.01
C ARG A 242 -10.30 -15.41 6.73
N LEU A 243 -10.96 -15.39 5.58
CA LEU A 243 -10.29 -15.46 4.28
C LEU A 243 -9.69 -14.09 3.93
N ARG A 244 -8.61 -13.73 4.63
CA ARG A 244 -7.91 -12.45 4.51
C ARG A 244 -6.40 -12.64 4.56
N ARG A 245 -5.66 -11.63 4.13
CA ARG A 245 -4.20 -11.58 4.13
C ARG A 245 -3.69 -10.23 4.65
N PRO A 246 -2.55 -10.20 5.34
CA PRO A 246 -1.90 -8.92 5.59
C PRO A 246 -1.35 -8.35 4.29
N VAL A 247 -1.36 -7.03 4.15
CA VAL A 247 -0.54 -6.31 3.16
C VAL A 247 0.68 -5.80 3.91
N MET A 248 1.87 -6.24 3.50
CA MET A 248 3.12 -5.94 4.18
C MET A 248 4.11 -5.24 3.26
N LEU A 249 4.90 -4.37 3.85
CA LEU A 249 6.19 -3.93 3.31
C LEU A 249 7.27 -4.86 3.87
N LEU A 250 7.98 -5.57 3.00
CA LEU A 250 9.13 -6.39 3.38
C LEU A 250 10.42 -5.67 3.02
N ARG A 251 11.37 -5.59 3.95
CA ARG A 251 12.70 -4.98 3.75
C ARG A 251 13.82 -5.81 4.35
N LYS A 252 15.05 -5.56 3.92
CA LYS A 252 16.24 -6.10 4.61
C LYS A 252 16.35 -5.52 6.03
N LYS A 253 16.95 -6.29 6.95
CA LYS A 253 17.22 -5.85 8.34
C LYS A 253 18.13 -4.62 8.36
N GLU A 254 19.19 -4.67 7.57
CA GLU A 254 20.13 -3.57 7.31
C GLU A 254 19.54 -2.62 6.26
N SER A 255 18.42 -1.98 6.55
CA SER A 255 17.87 -0.96 5.63
C SER A 255 18.40 0.42 5.95
N VAL A 256 18.42 1.28 4.94
CA VAL A 256 18.70 2.71 5.12
C VAL A 256 17.64 3.39 6.00
N PRO A 257 17.99 4.41 6.80
CA PRO A 257 17.05 5.15 7.67
C PRO A 257 15.79 5.65 6.96
N LYS A 258 15.86 5.86 5.65
CA LYS A 258 14.78 6.39 4.82
C LYS A 258 13.68 5.40 4.53
N ALA A 259 14.05 4.13 4.35
CA ALA A 259 13.07 3.07 4.21
C ALA A 259 12.21 3.01 5.48
N GLU A 260 12.86 3.14 6.64
CA GLU A 260 12.15 3.19 7.93
C GLU A 260 11.22 4.41 8.04
N ALA A 261 11.61 5.57 7.52
CA ALA A 261 10.74 6.75 7.47
C ALA A 261 9.47 6.50 6.64
N PHE A 262 9.58 5.86 5.46
CA PHE A 262 8.42 5.50 4.64
C PHE A 262 7.51 4.49 5.35
N ALA A 263 8.09 3.45 5.96
CA ALA A 263 7.32 2.46 6.73
C ALA A 263 6.60 3.10 7.93
N THR A 264 7.28 4.00 8.64
CA THR A 264 6.70 4.77 9.75
C THR A 264 5.56 5.66 9.26
N PHE A 265 5.73 6.32 8.11
CA PHE A 265 4.67 7.12 7.50
C PHE A 265 3.46 6.27 7.11
N ALA A 266 3.66 5.09 6.49
CA ALA A 266 2.57 4.19 6.13
C ALA A 266 1.75 3.71 7.35
N LEU A 267 2.38 3.63 8.52
CA LEU A 267 1.74 3.30 9.80
C LEU A 267 1.18 4.51 10.56
N SER A 268 1.52 5.74 10.12
CA SER A 268 1.00 6.96 10.73
C SER A 268 -0.50 7.10 10.49
N LYS A 269 -1.15 8.01 11.23
CA LYS A 269 -2.57 8.31 11.01
C LYS A 269 -2.87 8.69 9.55
N GLU A 270 -2.05 9.55 8.95
CA GLU A 270 -2.24 9.98 7.55
C GLU A 270 -2.09 8.80 6.58
N GLY A 271 -1.08 7.94 6.79
CA GLY A 271 -0.89 6.72 5.99
C GLY A 271 -2.06 5.75 6.14
N GLN A 272 -2.57 5.56 7.35
CA GLN A 272 -3.70 4.66 7.61
C GLN A 272 -5.03 5.20 7.06
N ASP A 273 -5.24 6.53 7.07
CA ASP A 273 -6.39 7.17 6.42
C ASP A 273 -6.39 6.89 4.89
N ILE A 274 -5.21 6.87 4.25
CA ILE A 274 -5.06 6.47 2.83
C ILE A 274 -5.32 4.97 2.65
N VAL A 275 -4.80 4.12 3.55
CA VAL A 275 -5.00 2.67 3.49
C VAL A 275 -6.49 2.31 3.55
N GLU A 276 -7.28 2.98 4.39
CA GLU A 276 -8.71 2.72 4.59
C GLU A 276 -9.55 2.91 3.32
N GLU A 277 -9.06 3.69 2.34
CA GLU A 277 -9.71 3.85 1.04
C GLU A 277 -9.87 2.53 0.27
N MET A 278 -8.94 1.58 0.42
CA MET A 278 -8.97 0.32 -0.32
C MET A 278 -8.91 -0.92 0.56
N PHE A 279 -8.15 -0.89 1.65
CA PHE A 279 -7.89 -2.03 2.52
C PHE A 279 -8.39 -1.75 3.94
N ALA A 280 -8.52 -2.79 4.75
CA ALA A 280 -8.80 -2.58 6.18
C ALA A 280 -7.50 -2.10 6.87
N PRO A 281 -7.53 -1.01 7.67
CA PRO A 281 -6.36 -0.54 8.39
C PRO A 281 -5.77 -1.62 9.31
N TYR A 282 -4.46 -1.58 9.49
CA TYR A 282 -3.78 -2.49 10.41
C TYR A 282 -3.80 -1.90 11.83
N SER A 283 -4.41 -2.64 12.78
CA SER A 283 -4.57 -2.21 14.18
C SER A 283 -3.57 -2.87 15.15
N GLY A 284 -2.51 -3.51 14.65
CA GLY A 284 -1.58 -4.32 15.46
C GLY A 284 -1.99 -5.80 15.53
N PRO A 285 -1.21 -6.66 16.20
CA PRO A 285 -1.60 -8.05 16.43
C PRO A 285 -2.91 -8.09 17.24
N GLU A 286 -3.83 -8.97 16.84
CA GLU A 286 -5.03 -9.28 17.65
C GLU A 286 -4.56 -9.70 19.05
N LYS A 287 -5.04 -8.99 20.08
CA LYS A 287 -4.75 -9.31 21.48
C LYS A 287 -5.55 -10.52 21.93
#